data_AF-A0A1I2B6Z8-F1
#
_entry.id   AF-A0A1I2B6Z8-F1
#
_cell.length_a   1.000
_cell.length_b   1.000
_cell.length_c   1.000
_cell.angle_alpha   90.00
_cell.angle_beta   90.00
_cell.angle_gamma   90.00
#
_symmetry.space_group_name_H-M   'P 1'
#
loop_
_entity.id
_entity.type
_entity.pdbx_description
1 polymer ?
#
loop_
_entity_poly.entity_id
_entity_poly.type
_entity_poly.pdbx_seq_one_letter_code
_entity_poly.pdbx_strand_id
1 'polypeptide(L)'
;MTTDDRIQRAVELYERAVFGGDTDAPAEALFWTGCFHQVVGDDTGTAVPLFERSLALAERAGDRLTMSYALRHLGFVAHMAGRLPVARERFEESNRLRREVGFPAGVAANLIGLAYIAAAEGDREGALALLDEAADLADGAAAHGIRRSIDEARTEI
;
A
#
# COMPACT_ATOMS: atom_id res chain seq x y z
N MET A 1 -12.32 13.19 -13.88
CA MET A 1 -13.35 12.75 -12.93
C MET A 1 -13.91 13.98 -12.24
N THR A 2 -15.14 14.33 -12.58
CA THR A 2 -15.84 15.50 -12.05
C THR A 2 -16.38 15.21 -10.64
N THR A 3 -16.87 16.23 -9.93
CA THR A 3 -17.52 16.05 -8.63
C THR A 3 -18.74 15.15 -8.74
N ASP A 4 -19.50 15.24 -9.84
CA ASP A 4 -20.65 14.38 -10.11
C ASP A 4 -20.24 12.92 -10.31
N ASP A 5 -19.14 12.64 -11.00
CA ASP A 5 -18.64 11.25 -11.18
C ASP A 5 -18.31 10.59 -9.83
N ARG A 6 -17.81 11.36 -8.87
CA ARG A 6 -17.46 10.86 -7.53
C ARG A 6 -18.71 10.59 -6.68
N ILE A 7 -19.70 11.46 -6.76
CA ILE A 7 -20.98 11.30 -6.05
C ILE A 7 -21.74 10.10 -6.60
N GLN A 8 -21.81 9.96 -7.93
CA GLN A 8 -22.45 8.81 -8.57
C GLN A 8 -21.81 7.49 -8.15
N ARG A 9 -20.47 7.46 -8.09
CA ARG A 9 -19.73 6.28 -7.65
C ARG A 9 -19.94 5.94 -6.17
N ALA A 10 -20.05 6.96 -5.32
CA ALA A 10 -20.34 6.77 -3.89
C ALA A 10 -21.73 6.20 -3.66
N VAL A 11 -22.73 6.64 -4.44
CA VAL A 11 -24.11 6.11 -4.38
C VAL A 11 -24.16 4.64 -4.82
N GLU A 12 -23.50 4.28 -5.93
CA GLU A 12 -23.41 2.88 -6.37
C GLU A 12 -22.80 1.96 -5.30
N LEU A 13 -21.71 2.41 -4.66
CA LEU A 13 -21.03 1.64 -3.62
C LEU A 13 -21.91 1.49 -2.37
N TYR A 14 -22.66 2.54 -2.01
CA TYR A 14 -23.61 2.52 -0.90
C TYR A 14 -24.79 1.57 -1.17
N GLU A 15 -25.39 1.64 -2.36
CA GLU A 15 -26.52 0.79 -2.73
C GLU A 15 -26.14 -0.69 -2.76
N ARG A 16 -24.94 -1.01 -3.29
CA ARG A 16 -24.39 -2.37 -3.28
C ARG A 16 -24.13 -2.87 -1.85
N ALA A 17 -23.50 -2.05 -1.01
CA ALA A 17 -23.16 -2.42 0.37
C ALA A 17 -24.39 -2.59 1.28
N VAL A 18 -25.41 -1.76 1.11
CA VAL A 18 -26.56 -1.70 2.04
C VAL A 18 -27.74 -2.55 1.59
N PHE A 19 -28.00 -2.66 0.29
CA PHE A 19 -29.20 -3.32 -0.23
C PHE A 19 -28.91 -4.53 -1.13
N GLY A 20 -27.68 -4.69 -1.62
CA GLY A 20 -27.30 -5.77 -2.54
C GLY A 20 -26.83 -7.07 -1.89
N GLY A 21 -26.59 -7.10 -0.57
CA GLY A 21 -25.95 -8.23 0.11
C GLY A 21 -24.47 -8.42 -0.27
N ASP A 22 -23.87 -7.40 -0.87
CA ASP A 22 -22.51 -7.40 -1.40
C ASP A 22 -21.53 -7.03 -0.28
N THR A 23 -20.90 -8.03 0.33
CA THR A 23 -19.89 -7.85 1.41
C THR A 23 -18.58 -7.23 0.93
N ASP A 24 -18.48 -6.89 -0.37
CA ASP A 24 -17.22 -6.69 -1.08
C ASP A 24 -16.90 -5.18 -1.31
N ALA A 25 -17.90 -4.31 -1.41
CA ALA A 25 -17.75 -2.85 -1.46
C ALA A 25 -17.12 -2.16 -0.20
N PRO A 26 -17.25 -2.68 1.04
CA PRO A 26 -16.71 -1.99 2.21
C PRO A 26 -15.18 -2.08 2.33
N ALA A 27 -14.50 -3.03 1.69
CA ALA A 27 -13.05 -3.20 1.85
C ALA A 27 -12.26 -2.00 1.29
N GLU A 28 -12.52 -1.64 0.03
CA GLU A 28 -11.85 -0.52 -0.63
C GLU A 28 -12.24 0.83 0.02
N ALA A 29 -13.51 0.99 0.39
CA ALA A 29 -13.99 2.20 1.08
C ALA A 29 -13.30 2.40 2.45
N LEU A 30 -13.16 1.31 3.22
CA LEU A 30 -12.42 1.35 4.50
C LEU A 30 -10.95 1.63 4.28
N PHE A 31 -10.34 1.07 3.23
CA PHE A 31 -8.96 1.37 2.86
C PHE A 31 -8.77 2.88 2.60
N TRP A 32 -9.58 3.48 1.72
CA TRP A 32 -9.46 4.90 1.41
C TRP A 32 -9.75 5.81 2.60
N THR A 33 -10.70 5.41 3.47
CA THR A 33 -10.95 6.13 4.73
C THR A 33 -9.72 6.05 5.65
N GLY A 34 -9.10 4.87 5.76
CA GLY A 34 -7.85 4.70 6.50
C GLY A 34 -6.72 5.57 5.95
N CYS A 35 -6.58 5.65 4.61
CA CYS A 35 -5.60 6.54 3.97
C CYS A 35 -5.84 8.01 4.31
N PHE A 36 -7.09 8.46 4.33
CA PHE A 36 -7.41 9.84 4.73
C PHE A 36 -6.93 10.11 6.17
N HIS A 37 -7.27 9.23 7.11
CA HIS A 37 -6.83 9.38 8.50
C HIS A 37 -5.30 9.34 8.62
N GLN A 38 -4.62 8.41 7.96
CA GLN A 38 -3.16 8.30 8.04
C GLN A 38 -2.43 9.47 7.38
N VAL A 39 -2.81 9.83 6.15
CA VAL A 39 -1.99 10.73 5.31
C VAL A 39 -2.41 12.19 5.45
N VAL A 40 -3.71 12.45 5.63
CA VAL A 40 -4.25 13.81 5.74
C VAL A 40 -4.50 14.20 7.20
N GLY A 41 -5.03 13.27 7.99
CA GLY A 41 -5.38 13.49 9.38
C GLY A 41 -4.25 13.29 10.39
N ASP A 42 -3.13 12.69 9.97
CA ASP A 42 -2.04 12.22 10.86
C ASP A 42 -2.54 11.38 12.05
N ASP A 43 -3.63 10.63 11.83
CA ASP A 43 -4.33 9.84 12.84
C ASP A 43 -4.14 8.36 12.56
N THR A 44 -2.98 7.84 12.96
CA THR A 44 -2.66 6.42 12.84
C THR A 44 -3.54 5.56 13.75
N GLY A 45 -4.03 6.11 14.87
CA GLY A 45 -4.89 5.42 15.83
C GLY A 45 -6.22 5.01 15.21
N THR A 46 -6.82 5.88 14.40
CA THR A 46 -8.03 5.57 13.62
C THR A 46 -7.71 4.79 12.35
N ALA A 47 -6.59 5.09 11.68
CA ALA A 47 -6.25 4.46 10.40
C ALA A 47 -5.98 2.95 10.51
N VAL A 48 -5.27 2.49 11.55
CA VAL A 48 -4.89 1.07 11.69
C VAL A 48 -6.10 0.14 11.75
N PRO A 49 -7.11 0.35 12.62
CA PRO A 49 -8.30 -0.49 12.64
C PRO A 49 -9.06 -0.50 11.31
N LEU A 50 -9.02 0.60 10.54
CA LEU A 50 -9.65 0.67 9.22
C LEU A 50 -8.89 -0.20 8.20
N PHE A 51 -7.56 -0.17 8.19
CA PHE A 51 -6.76 -1.04 7.34
C PHE A 51 -6.90 -2.52 7.71
N GLU A 52 -6.96 -2.86 9.00
CA GLU A 52 -7.16 -4.25 9.45
C GLU A 52 -8.53 -4.79 9.02
N ARG A 53 -9.59 -3.98 9.17
CA ARG A 53 -10.93 -4.35 8.69
C ARG A 53 -10.99 -4.46 7.17
N SER A 54 -10.36 -3.53 6.46
CA SER A 54 -10.23 -3.57 5.00
C SER A 54 -9.53 -4.85 4.54
N LEU A 55 -8.40 -5.21 5.16
CA LEU A 55 -7.66 -6.42 4.86
C LEU A 55 -8.50 -7.68 5.09
N ALA A 56 -9.19 -7.78 6.23
CA ALA A 56 -10.03 -8.94 6.55
C ALA A 56 -11.21 -9.10 5.58
N LEU A 57 -11.79 -8.01 5.11
CA LEU A 57 -12.87 -8.06 4.11
C LEU A 57 -12.33 -8.40 2.72
N ALA A 58 -11.21 -7.80 2.32
CA ALA A 58 -10.56 -8.09 1.05
C ALA A 58 -10.10 -9.55 0.96
N GLU A 59 -9.61 -10.14 2.07
CA GLU A 59 -9.26 -11.56 2.16
C GLU A 59 -10.48 -12.46 1.93
N ARG A 60 -11.63 -12.17 2.55
CA ARG A 60 -12.87 -12.93 2.34
C ARG A 60 -13.38 -12.84 0.90
N ALA A 61 -13.22 -11.68 0.28
CA ALA A 61 -13.62 -11.42 -1.10
C ALA A 61 -12.61 -11.93 -2.14
N GLY A 62 -11.40 -12.32 -1.71
CA GLY A 62 -10.30 -12.65 -2.63
C GLY A 62 -9.75 -11.46 -3.41
N ASP A 63 -10.00 -10.22 -2.96
CA ASP A 63 -9.51 -8.98 -3.55
C ASP A 63 -8.04 -8.75 -3.19
N ARG A 64 -7.16 -9.39 -3.97
CA ARG A 64 -5.71 -9.31 -3.81
C ARG A 64 -5.16 -7.88 -3.88
N LEU A 65 -5.78 -7.00 -4.67
CA LEU A 65 -5.28 -5.64 -4.85
C LEU A 65 -5.52 -4.82 -3.58
N THR A 66 -6.74 -4.84 -3.05
CA THR A 66 -7.07 -4.16 -1.79
C THR A 66 -6.30 -4.75 -0.61
N MET A 67 -6.14 -6.08 -0.54
CA MET A 67 -5.27 -6.72 0.45
C MET A 67 -3.85 -6.14 0.39
N SER A 68 -3.26 -6.04 -0.82
CA SER A 68 -1.91 -5.50 -1.00
C SER A 68 -1.79 -4.04 -0.56
N TYR A 69 -2.83 -3.24 -0.76
CA TYR A 69 -2.86 -1.84 -0.34
C TYR A 69 -2.90 -1.72 1.18
N ALA A 70 -3.81 -2.43 1.85
CA ALA A 70 -3.91 -2.44 3.31
C ALA A 70 -2.61 -2.91 3.97
N LEU A 71 -2.00 -3.99 3.45
CA LEU A 71 -0.73 -4.51 3.95
C LEU A 71 0.41 -3.49 3.83
N ARG A 72 0.53 -2.76 2.72
CA ARG A 72 1.53 -1.70 2.56
C ARG A 72 1.38 -0.62 3.64
N HIS A 73 0.15 -0.17 3.89
CA HIS A 73 -0.11 0.87 4.89
C HIS A 73 0.16 0.40 6.32
N LEU A 74 -0.23 -0.84 6.66
CA LEU A 74 0.13 -1.46 7.94
C LEU A 74 1.66 -1.64 8.08
N GLY A 75 2.35 -1.95 6.97
CA GLY A 75 3.81 -2.00 6.91
C GLY A 75 4.45 -0.64 7.23
N PHE A 76 3.95 0.45 6.65
CA PHE A 76 4.41 1.80 7.00
C PHE A 76 4.19 2.14 8.47
N VAL A 77 3.02 1.82 9.02
CA VAL A 77 2.76 2.06 10.44
C VAL A 77 3.71 1.26 11.32
N ALA A 78 3.99 0.01 10.97
CA ALA A 78 4.96 -0.81 11.69
C ALA A 78 6.38 -0.24 11.59
N HIS A 79 6.79 0.25 10.41
CA HIS A 79 8.09 0.87 10.19
C HIS A 79 8.27 2.13 11.04
N MET A 80 7.29 3.04 11.02
CA MET A 80 7.29 4.25 11.84
C MET A 80 7.33 3.97 13.35
N ALA A 81 6.75 2.84 13.77
CA ALA A 81 6.80 2.37 15.15
C ALA A 81 8.10 1.61 15.51
N GLY A 82 9.09 1.54 14.60
CA GLY A 82 10.34 0.80 14.80
C GLY A 82 10.20 -0.73 14.80
N ARG A 83 9.02 -1.26 14.44
CA ARG A 83 8.75 -2.71 14.38
C ARG A 83 9.19 -3.27 13.03
N LEU A 84 10.49 -3.20 12.76
CA LEU A 84 11.09 -3.53 11.47
C LEU A 84 10.75 -4.93 10.95
N PRO A 85 10.77 -6.02 11.77
CA PRO A 85 10.40 -7.35 11.27
C PRO A 85 8.94 -7.43 10.80
N VAL A 86 8.02 -6.76 11.51
CA VAL A 86 6.60 -6.72 11.13
C VAL A 86 6.41 -5.89 9.85
N ALA A 87 7.11 -4.76 9.73
CA ALA A 87 7.06 -3.93 8.54
C ALA A 87 7.54 -4.71 7.29
N ARG A 88 8.66 -5.44 7.44
CA ARG A 88 9.22 -6.29 6.38
C ARG A 88 8.22 -7.33 5.90
N GLU A 89 7.65 -8.12 6.82
CA GLU A 89 6.64 -9.13 6.50
C GLU A 89 5.46 -8.53 5.71
N ARG A 90 4.96 -7.38 6.14
CA ARG A 90 3.82 -6.71 5.50
C ARG A 90 4.15 -6.16 4.12
N PHE A 91 5.34 -5.60 3.92
CA PHE A 91 5.78 -5.15 2.59
C PHE A 91 6.05 -6.31 1.63
N GLU A 92 6.66 -7.40 2.10
CA GLU A 92 6.92 -8.60 1.30
C GLU A 92 5.62 -9.26 0.84
N GLU A 93 4.65 -9.41 1.74
CA GLU A 93 3.34 -9.97 1.40
C GLU A 93 2.58 -9.06 0.42
N SER A 94 2.63 -7.74 0.64
CA SER A 94 2.08 -6.76 -0.32
C SER A 94 2.74 -6.89 -1.70
N ASN A 95 4.06 -7.09 -1.76
CA ASN A 95 4.79 -7.31 -3.01
C ASN A 95 4.40 -8.61 -3.71
N ARG A 96 4.25 -9.71 -2.97
CA ARG A 96 3.78 -10.99 -3.52
C ARG A 96 2.44 -10.80 -4.23
N LEU A 97 1.46 -10.20 -3.55
CA LEU A 97 0.13 -9.94 -4.11
C LEU A 97 0.18 -8.99 -5.32
N ARG A 98 0.99 -7.92 -5.27
CA ARG A 98 1.15 -6.97 -6.39
C ARG A 98 1.77 -7.62 -7.62
N ARG A 99 2.71 -8.54 -7.44
CA ARG A 99 3.27 -9.33 -8.55
C ARG A 99 2.20 -10.26 -9.15
N GLU A 100 1.39 -10.92 -8.33
CA GLU A 100 0.29 -11.79 -8.80
C GLU A 100 -0.75 -11.04 -9.66
N VAL A 101 -1.10 -9.81 -9.27
CA VAL A 101 -2.08 -8.99 -10.00
C VAL A 101 -1.47 -8.14 -11.12
N GLY A 102 -0.16 -8.26 -11.39
CA GLY A 102 0.52 -7.53 -12.46
C GLY A 102 0.63 -6.02 -12.21
N PHE A 103 0.91 -5.60 -10.97
CA PHE A 103 1.05 -4.19 -10.58
C PHE A 103 2.51 -3.80 -10.23
N PRO A 104 3.41 -3.70 -11.22
CA PRO A 104 4.85 -3.48 -11.00
C PRO A 104 5.17 -2.12 -10.36
N ALA A 105 4.45 -1.05 -10.70
CA ALA A 105 4.63 0.25 -10.05
C ALA A 105 4.36 0.17 -8.53
N GLY A 106 3.38 -0.65 -8.14
CA GLY A 106 3.12 -0.91 -6.73
C GLY A 106 4.26 -1.66 -6.03
N VAL A 107 4.92 -2.59 -6.73
CA VAL A 107 6.08 -3.33 -6.19
C VAL A 107 7.25 -2.38 -6.01
N ALA A 108 7.57 -1.57 -7.02
CA ALA A 108 8.63 -0.56 -6.94
C ALA A 108 8.48 0.36 -5.72
N ALA A 109 7.26 0.86 -5.49
CA ALA A 109 7.00 1.73 -4.35
C ALA A 109 7.20 1.06 -2.97
N ASN A 110 7.01 -0.26 -2.87
CA ASN A 110 7.22 -1.01 -1.62
C ASN A 110 8.69 -1.38 -1.41
N LEU A 111 9.43 -1.63 -2.49
CA LEU A 111 10.86 -1.93 -2.42
C LEU A 111 11.66 -0.79 -1.79
N ILE A 112 11.23 0.47 -1.96
CA ILE A 112 11.79 1.62 -1.23
C ILE A 112 11.70 1.41 0.30
N GLY A 113 10.54 0.99 0.80
CA GLY A 113 10.35 0.72 2.23
C GLY A 113 11.22 -0.44 2.74
N LEU A 114 11.38 -1.49 1.93
CA LEU A 114 12.28 -2.60 2.25
C LEU A 114 13.75 -2.19 2.22
N ALA A 115 14.14 -1.28 1.32
CA ALA A 115 15.49 -0.72 1.27
C ALA A 115 15.83 0.05 2.54
N TYR A 116 14.92 0.90 3.03
CA TYR A 116 15.11 1.59 4.31
C TYR A 116 15.22 0.62 5.49
N ILE A 117 14.45 -0.48 5.50
CA ILE A 117 14.57 -1.50 6.54
C ILE A 117 15.96 -2.18 6.47
N ALA A 118 16.40 -2.60 5.28
CA ALA A 118 17.72 -3.21 5.11
C ALA A 118 18.85 -2.27 5.54
N ALA A 119 18.78 -0.99 5.19
CA ALA A 119 19.74 0.02 5.61
C ALA A 119 19.75 0.20 7.14
N ALA A 120 18.57 0.24 7.78
CA ALA A 120 18.46 0.33 9.23
C ALA A 120 19.04 -0.90 9.96
N GLU A 121 19.05 -2.06 9.32
CA GLU A 121 19.67 -3.30 9.79
C GLU A 121 21.18 -3.39 9.48
N GLY A 122 21.74 -2.38 8.81
CA GLY A 122 23.16 -2.31 8.43
C GLY A 122 23.50 -2.99 7.10
N ASP A 123 22.50 -3.51 6.38
CA ASP A 123 22.66 -4.10 5.06
C ASP A 123 22.50 -3.06 3.95
N ARG A 124 23.51 -2.19 3.83
CA ARG A 124 23.55 -1.14 2.81
C ARG A 124 23.57 -1.72 1.39
N GLU A 125 24.27 -2.83 1.17
CA GLU A 125 24.38 -3.46 -0.15
C GLU A 125 23.02 -4.01 -0.60
N GLY A 126 22.33 -4.77 0.28
CA GLY A 126 20.98 -5.25 0.02
C GLY A 126 19.97 -4.11 -0.17
N ALA A 127 20.11 -3.01 0.58
CA ALA A 127 19.27 -1.83 0.39
C ALA A 127 19.43 -1.22 -1.01
N LEU A 128 20.66 -1.07 -1.51
CA LEU A 128 20.92 -0.54 -2.85
C LEU A 128 20.41 -1.48 -3.94
N ALA A 129 20.56 -2.81 -3.77
CA ALA A 129 20.03 -3.79 -4.71
C ALA A 129 18.50 -3.73 -4.81
N LEU A 130 17.80 -3.50 -3.68
CA LEU A 130 16.35 -3.29 -3.67
C LEU A 130 15.94 -2.01 -4.41
N LEU A 131 16.73 -0.94 -4.30
CA LEU A 131 16.49 0.30 -5.05
C LEU A 131 16.76 0.15 -6.55
N ASP A 132 17.75 -0.66 -6.94
CA ASP A 132 18.00 -0.99 -8.35
C ASP A 132 16.81 -1.75 -8.94
N GLU A 133 16.30 -2.79 -8.26
CA GLU A 133 15.09 -3.50 -8.69
C GLU A 133 13.87 -2.56 -8.77
N ALA A 134 13.72 -1.65 -7.80
CA ALA A 134 12.65 -0.67 -7.80
C ALA A 134 12.70 0.25 -9.03
N ALA A 135 13.90 0.67 -9.45
CA ALA A 135 14.10 1.53 -10.60
C ALA A 135 13.72 0.81 -11.90
N ASP A 136 14.19 -0.42 -12.08
CA ASP A 136 13.88 -1.24 -13.26
C ASP A 136 12.36 -1.46 -13.41
N LEU A 137 11.68 -1.76 -12.30
CA LEU A 137 10.22 -1.93 -12.29
C LEU A 137 9.47 -0.62 -12.57
N ALA A 138 9.93 0.50 -12.01
CA ALA A 138 9.32 1.81 -12.26
C ALA A 138 9.46 2.22 -13.73
N ASP A 139 10.59 1.92 -14.35
CA ASP A 139 10.85 2.20 -15.76
C ASP A 139 9.99 1.37 -16.70
N GLY A 140 9.94 0.05 -16.46
CA GLY A 140 9.08 -0.85 -17.24
C GLY A 140 7.59 -0.49 -17.13
N ALA A 141 7.18 0.13 -16.03
CA ALA A 141 5.81 0.56 -15.78
C ALA A 141 5.51 2.02 -16.21
N ALA A 142 6.49 2.75 -16.76
CA ALA A 142 6.41 4.20 -17.01
C ALA A 142 5.97 5.02 -15.77
N ALA A 143 6.29 4.54 -14.56
CA ALA A 143 5.90 5.13 -13.29
C ALA A 143 6.91 6.18 -12.82
N HIS A 144 7.17 7.19 -13.65
CA HIS A 144 8.24 8.18 -13.44
C HIS A 144 8.14 8.97 -12.12
N GLY A 145 6.94 9.04 -11.51
CA GLY A 145 6.78 9.63 -10.18
C GLY A 145 7.53 8.88 -9.07
N ILE A 146 7.73 7.57 -9.22
CA ILE A 146 8.42 6.72 -8.23
C ILE A 146 9.93 6.92 -8.30
N ARG A 147 10.48 7.22 -9.49
CA ARG A 147 11.93 7.43 -9.69
C ARG A 147 12.51 8.47 -8.73
N ARG A 148 11.81 9.59 -8.56
CA ARG A 148 12.28 10.64 -7.64
C ARG A 148 12.47 10.09 -6.22
N SER A 149 11.51 9.34 -5.71
CA SER A 149 11.60 8.75 -4.37
C SER A 149 12.69 7.68 -4.26
N ILE A 150 12.99 6.96 -5.35
CA ILE A 150 14.10 6.00 -5.40
C ILE A 150 15.45 6.74 -5.34
N ASP A 151 15.60 7.81 -6.11
CA ASP A 151 16.81 8.62 -6.14
C ASP A 151 17.05 9.29 -4.78
N GLU A 152 16.00 9.84 -4.17
CA GLU A 152 16.03 10.39 -2.80
C GLU A 152 16.48 9.32 -1.79
N ALA A 153 15.84 8.14 -1.78
CA ALA A 153 16.21 7.05 -0.87
C ALA A 153 17.67 6.60 -1.06
N ARG A 154 18.19 6.61 -2.29
CA ARG A 154 19.60 6.27 -2.57
C ARG A 154 20.58 7.26 -1.94
N THR A 155 20.20 8.53 -1.81
CA THR A 155 21.04 9.55 -1.16
C THR A 155 21.02 9.47 0.36
N GLU A 156 19.94 8.95 0.94
CA GLU A 156 19.76 8.84 2.39
C GLU A 156 20.35 7.55 2.98
N ILE A 157 20.34 6.46 2.20
CA ILE A 157 20.90 5.15 2.58
C ILE A 157 22.42 5.21 2.55
#